data_AF-A0A2E7QD06-F1
#
_entry.id   AF-A0A2E7QD06-F1
#
_cell.length_a   1.000
_cell.length_b   1.000
_cell.length_c   1.000
_cell.angle_alpha   90.00
_cell.angle_beta   90.00
_cell.angle_gamma   90.00
#
_symmetry.space_group_name_H-M   'P 1'
#
loop_
_entity.id
_entity.type
_entity.pdbx_description
1 polymer ?
#
loop_
_entity_poly.entity_id
_entity_poly.type
_entity_poly.pdbx_seq_one_letter_code
_entity_poly.pdbx_strand_id
1 'polypeptide(L)'
;MLYFSYGSNMDPSQIRRRCPSARFVTVALLPDHALTFPIRSPRRRCAAAGIVPAKGKSVWGVVFRITASRDITALDQAEGYRFPGSRKNRYRRVSCIVYADQIPSKPVQVYTYLARSDRYTPLPSLDYLKQMRRGAADWGLPDFYREFLRNIRPQ
;
A
#
# COMPACT_ATOMS: atom_id res chain seq x y z
N MET A 1 -2.21 -4.87 -15.17
CA MET A 1 -2.18 -5.34 -13.77
C MET A 1 -3.08 -4.47 -12.91
N LEU A 2 -3.96 -5.05 -12.10
CA LEU A 2 -4.63 -4.33 -11.01
C LEU A 2 -3.71 -4.35 -9.79
N TYR A 3 -3.46 -3.17 -9.22
CA TYR A 3 -2.54 -2.96 -8.11
C TYR A 3 -3.28 -2.30 -6.94
N PHE A 4 -3.28 -2.95 -5.78
CA PHE A 4 -3.83 -2.41 -4.54
C PHE A 4 -2.75 -1.74 -3.70
N SER A 5 -2.93 -0.44 -3.48
CA SER A 5 -2.05 0.39 -2.68
C SER A 5 -2.69 0.77 -1.35
N TYR A 6 -1.94 0.57 -0.25
CA TYR A 6 -2.37 0.90 1.12
C TYR A 6 -1.39 1.85 1.84
N GLY A 7 -0.35 2.32 1.13
CA GLY A 7 0.75 3.11 1.68
C GLY A 7 0.99 4.40 0.91
N SER A 8 2.25 4.83 0.82
CA SER A 8 2.60 6.08 0.10
C SER A 8 2.25 6.10 -1.40
N ASN A 9 1.98 4.96 -2.04
CA ASN A 9 1.50 4.93 -3.43
C ASN A 9 0.00 5.29 -3.53
N MET A 10 -0.73 5.48 -2.43
CA MET A 10 -2.04 6.13 -2.46
C MET A 10 -1.93 7.61 -2.85
N ASP A 11 -0.79 8.26 -2.61
CA ASP A 11 -0.57 9.65 -3.01
C ASP A 11 -0.57 9.77 -4.55
N PRO A 12 -1.48 10.56 -5.15
CA PRO A 12 -1.62 10.64 -6.60
C PRO A 12 -0.33 11.08 -7.31
N SER A 13 0.43 12.00 -6.70
CA SER A 13 1.70 12.49 -7.24
C SER A 13 2.80 11.42 -7.23
N GLN A 14 2.86 10.59 -6.19
CA GLN A 14 3.81 9.47 -6.13
C GLN A 14 3.47 8.38 -7.15
N ILE A 15 2.21 7.94 -7.23
CA ILE A 15 1.86 6.85 -8.16
C ILE A 15 2.02 7.28 -9.61
N ARG A 16 1.65 8.53 -9.98
CA ARG A 16 1.87 9.04 -11.34
C ARG A 16 3.36 9.13 -11.70
N ARG A 17 4.21 9.53 -10.76
CA ARG A 17 5.66 9.60 -10.97
C ARG A 17 6.29 8.21 -11.16
N ARG A 18 5.82 7.20 -10.42
CA ARG A 18 6.35 5.82 -10.51
C ARG A 18 5.77 5.06 -11.69
N CYS A 19 4.48 5.26 -11.95
CA CYS A 19 3.68 4.52 -12.91
C CYS A 19 2.79 5.50 -13.71
N PRO A 20 3.30 6.19 -14.74
CA PRO A 20 2.51 7.14 -15.54
C PRO A 20 1.25 6.55 -16.20
N SER A 21 1.23 5.24 -16.47
CA SER A 21 0.07 4.51 -17.00
C SER A 21 -0.97 4.15 -15.93
N ALA A 22 -0.69 4.38 -14.64
CA ALA A 22 -1.64 4.09 -13.57
C ALA A 22 -2.92 4.90 -13.75
N ARG A 23 -4.06 4.21 -13.71
CA ARG A 23 -5.39 4.81 -13.70
C ARG A 23 -6.14 4.34 -12.48
N PHE A 24 -6.81 5.25 -11.79
CA PHE A 24 -7.70 4.92 -10.68
C PHE A 24 -8.79 3.95 -11.15
N VAL A 25 -9.14 2.99 -10.29
CA VAL A 25 -10.24 2.04 -10.53
C VAL A 25 -11.30 2.19 -9.44
N THR A 26 -10.92 2.01 -8.18
CA THR A 26 -11.83 2.08 -7.04
C THR A 26 -11.05 2.19 -5.72
N VAL A 27 -11.74 2.62 -4.66
CA VAL A 27 -11.30 2.43 -3.28
C VAL A 27 -11.76 1.04 -2.82
N ALA A 28 -10.88 0.28 -2.19
CA ALA A 28 -11.17 -1.10 -1.82
C ALA A 28 -10.72 -1.47 -0.41
N LEU A 29 -11.35 -2.51 0.11
CA LEU A 29 -11.07 -3.13 1.40
C LEU A 29 -10.32 -4.45 1.21
N LEU A 30 -9.20 -4.62 1.92
CA LEU A 30 -8.55 -5.91 2.14
C LEU A 30 -8.94 -6.44 3.53
N PRO A 31 -9.72 -7.53 3.64
CA PRO A 31 -10.10 -8.09 4.93
C PRO A 31 -8.95 -8.89 5.56
N ASP A 32 -9.10 -9.20 6.84
CA ASP A 32 -8.20 -10.03 7.65
C ASP A 32 -6.73 -9.60 7.62
N HIS A 33 -6.50 -8.29 7.47
CA HIS A 33 -5.18 -7.69 7.48
C HIS A 33 -5.14 -6.44 8.35
N ALA A 34 -3.98 -6.16 8.94
CA ALA A 34 -3.70 -4.93 9.67
C ALA A 34 -2.56 -4.16 9.03
N LEU A 35 -2.69 -2.82 8.98
CA LEU A 35 -1.61 -1.92 8.60
C LEU A 35 -0.53 -1.92 9.68
N THR A 36 0.72 -2.10 9.26
CA THR A 36 1.90 -2.05 10.12
C THR A 36 2.99 -1.19 9.45
N PHE A 37 4.11 -0.99 10.13
CA PHE A 37 5.26 -0.27 9.57
C PHE A 37 6.54 -1.09 9.71
N PRO A 38 6.65 -2.27 9.08
CA PRO A 38 7.65 -3.27 9.44
C PRO A 38 8.97 -3.13 8.66
N ILE A 39 9.12 -2.08 7.85
CA ILE A 39 10.26 -1.88 6.95
C ILE A 39 10.96 -0.56 7.25
N ARG A 40 12.25 -0.59 7.65
CA ARG A 40 13.07 0.62 7.71
C ARG A 40 13.38 1.06 6.29
N SER A 41 12.95 2.25 5.88
CA SER A 41 13.26 2.84 4.58
C SER A 41 14.51 3.71 4.67
N PRO A 42 15.65 3.31 4.07
CA PRO A 42 16.86 4.14 4.09
C PRO A 42 16.62 5.50 3.42
N ARG A 43 15.89 5.51 2.29
CA ARG A 43 15.57 6.72 1.53
C ARG A 43 14.68 7.70 2.30
N ARG A 44 13.72 7.18 3.09
CA ARG A 44 12.80 8.03 3.88
C ARG A 44 13.28 8.27 5.30
N ARG A 45 14.30 7.53 5.76
CA ARG A 45 14.82 7.53 7.13
C ARG A 45 13.73 7.34 8.20
N CYS A 46 12.74 6.50 7.89
CA CYS A 46 11.62 6.16 8.77
C CYS A 46 11.10 4.76 8.44
N ALA A 47 10.13 4.25 9.19
CA ALA A 47 9.43 3.04 8.77
C ALA A 47 8.40 3.28 7.66
N ALA A 48 8.28 2.29 6.78
CA ALA A 48 7.36 2.27 5.65
C ALA A 48 6.23 1.27 5.88
N ALA A 49 5.09 1.54 5.25
CA ALA A 49 3.87 0.77 5.44
C ALA A 49 4.03 -0.69 4.98
N GLY A 50 3.51 -1.61 5.77
CA GLY A 50 3.31 -3.01 5.42
C GLY A 50 1.92 -3.45 5.87
N ILE A 51 1.56 -4.68 5.53
CA ILE A 51 0.35 -5.33 6.03
C ILE A 51 0.69 -6.73 6.51
N VAL A 52 0.03 -7.14 7.59
CA VAL A 52 0.18 -8.48 8.18
C VAL A 52 -1.20 -9.12 8.33
N PRO A 53 -1.31 -10.46 8.26
CA PRO A 53 -2.54 -11.15 8.58
C PRO A 53 -3.04 -10.79 9.98
N ALA A 54 -4.30 -10.42 10.10
CA ALA A 54 -4.97 -10.08 11.35
C ALA A 54 -6.48 -10.27 11.20
N LYS A 55 -6.97 -11.45 11.62
CA LYS A 55 -8.39 -11.83 11.51
C LYS A 55 -9.31 -10.76 12.12
N GLY A 56 -10.36 -10.39 11.39
CA GLY A 56 -11.34 -9.39 11.83
C GLY A 56 -10.87 -7.93 11.72
N LYS A 57 -9.63 -7.67 11.30
CA LYS A 57 -9.16 -6.33 10.93
C LYS A 57 -9.26 -6.14 9.42
N SER A 58 -9.14 -4.90 8.98
CA SER A 58 -9.14 -4.62 7.54
C SER A 58 -8.30 -3.41 7.18
N VAL A 59 -7.76 -3.41 5.97
CA VAL A 59 -6.94 -2.35 5.41
C VAL A 59 -7.66 -1.74 4.21
N TRP A 60 -7.89 -0.44 4.26
CA TRP A 60 -8.40 0.30 3.11
C TRP A 60 -7.27 0.83 2.25
N GLY A 61 -7.53 0.89 0.95
CA GLY A 61 -6.57 1.37 -0.02
C GLY A 61 -7.21 1.67 -1.36
N VAL A 62 -6.37 1.86 -2.36
CA VAL A 62 -6.75 2.30 -3.70
C VAL A 62 -6.31 1.27 -4.72
N VAL A 63 -7.21 0.88 -5.61
CA VAL A 63 -6.92 0.01 -6.73
C VAL A 63 -6.59 0.85 -7.96
N PHE A 64 -5.43 0.61 -8.55
CA PHE A 64 -5.00 1.20 -9.80
C PHE A 64 -4.89 0.12 -10.89
N ARG A 65 -5.29 0.48 -12.11
CA ARG A 65 -4.96 -0.28 -13.32
C ARG A 65 -3.65 0.26 -13.89
N ILE A 66 -2.63 -0.57 -13.95
CA ILE A 66 -1.33 -0.28 -14.57
C ILE A 66 -1.23 -1.10 -15.86
N THR A 67 -1.04 -0.44 -17.00
CA THR A 67 -1.03 -1.09 -18.31
C THR A 67 0.37 -1.24 -18.90
N ALA A 68 1.29 -0.32 -18.60
CA ALA A 68 2.64 -0.38 -19.16
C ALA A 68 3.55 -1.32 -18.33
N SER A 69 4.22 -2.26 -19.00
CA SER A 69 5.15 -3.20 -18.36
C SER A 69 6.31 -2.48 -17.64
N ARG A 70 6.85 -1.42 -18.23
CA ARG A 70 7.91 -0.59 -17.63
C ARG A 70 7.49 0.03 -16.29
N ASP A 71 6.23 0.36 -16.12
CA ASP A 71 5.70 0.95 -14.89
C ASP A 71 5.59 -0.11 -13.79
N ILE A 72 5.26 -1.35 -14.16
CA ILE A 72 5.26 -2.51 -13.25
C ILE A 72 6.70 -2.78 -12.78
N THR A 73 7.68 -2.75 -13.68
CA THR A 73 9.09 -2.88 -13.33
C THR A 73 9.57 -1.75 -12.40
N ALA A 74 9.17 -0.51 -12.68
CA ALA A 74 9.50 0.63 -11.82
C ALA A 74 8.86 0.49 -10.42
N LEU A 75 7.63 -0.03 -10.35
CA LEU A 75 6.95 -0.34 -9.09
C LEU A 75 7.69 -1.44 -8.32
N ASP A 76 8.04 -2.54 -8.98
CA ASP A 76 8.82 -3.64 -8.39
C ASP A 76 10.13 -3.13 -7.79
N GLN A 77 10.90 -2.32 -8.53
CA GLN A 77 12.13 -1.70 -8.03
C GLN A 77 11.87 -0.79 -6.82
N ALA A 78 10.81 0.02 -6.87
CA ALA A 78 10.47 0.96 -5.81
C ALA A 78 10.04 0.27 -4.50
N GLU A 79 9.44 -0.91 -4.59
CA GLU A 79 9.08 -1.77 -3.46
C GLU A 79 10.23 -2.74 -3.08
N GLY A 80 11.38 -2.67 -3.76
CA GLY A 80 12.52 -3.55 -3.48
C GLY A 80 12.22 -5.02 -3.74
N TYR A 81 11.38 -5.30 -4.74
CA TYR A 81 11.08 -6.61 -5.28
C TYR A 81 11.94 -6.88 -6.53
N ARG A 82 12.55 -8.07 -6.61
CA ARG A 82 13.39 -8.50 -7.73
C ARG A 82 12.71 -9.57 -8.57
N PHE A 83 12.52 -10.74 -7.98
CA PHE A 83 11.86 -11.89 -8.60
C PHE A 83 11.26 -12.79 -7.52
N PRO A 84 10.31 -13.69 -7.86
CA PRO A 84 9.70 -14.60 -6.89
C PRO A 84 10.75 -15.43 -6.15
N GLY A 85 10.61 -15.58 -4.83
CA GLY A 85 11.53 -16.39 -4.02
C GLY A 85 12.85 -15.71 -3.62
N SER A 86 13.19 -14.53 -4.17
CA SER A 86 14.43 -13.84 -3.80
C SER A 86 14.47 -13.48 -2.30
N ARG A 87 15.56 -13.89 -1.61
CA ARG A 87 15.82 -13.51 -0.21
C ARG A 87 16.13 -12.01 -0.04
N LYS A 88 16.49 -11.31 -1.13
CA LYS A 88 16.79 -9.88 -1.14
C LYS A 88 15.53 -8.99 -1.27
N ASN A 89 14.35 -9.60 -1.39
CA ASN A 89 13.09 -8.86 -1.51
C ASN A 89 12.72 -8.20 -0.17
N ARG A 90 12.49 -6.90 -0.17
CA ARG A 90 11.93 -6.17 1.00
C ARG A 90 10.42 -6.38 1.09
N TYR A 91 9.76 -6.40 -0.06
CA TYR A 91 8.37 -6.79 -0.20
C TYR A 91 8.24 -7.96 -1.17
N ARG A 92 7.25 -8.82 -0.93
CA ARG A 92 6.82 -9.85 -1.86
C ARG A 92 5.59 -9.35 -2.61
N ARG A 93 5.61 -9.43 -3.95
CA ARG A 93 4.41 -9.24 -4.75
C ARG A 93 3.51 -10.46 -4.60
N VAL A 94 2.25 -10.25 -4.21
CA VAL A 94 1.26 -11.31 -4.03
C VAL A 94 -0.04 -10.95 -4.72
N SER A 95 -0.81 -11.95 -5.13
CA SER A 95 -2.20 -11.77 -5.55
C SER A 95 -3.11 -11.93 -4.33
N CYS A 96 -4.12 -11.08 -4.19
CA CYS A 96 -5.13 -11.16 -3.14
C CYS A 96 -6.50 -10.67 -3.66
N ILE A 97 -7.55 -10.90 -2.88
CA ILE A 97 -8.89 -10.40 -3.16
C ILE A 97 -9.14 -9.17 -2.29
N VAL A 98 -9.62 -8.10 -2.91
CA VAL A 98 -10.13 -6.91 -2.23
C VAL A 98 -11.58 -6.66 -2.63
N TYR A 99 -12.30 -5.87 -1.84
CA TYR A 99 -13.72 -5.59 -2.06
C TYR A 99 -13.90 -4.11 -2.41
N ALA A 100 -14.40 -3.86 -3.62
CA ALA A 100 -14.54 -2.52 -4.19
C ALA A 100 -15.74 -1.75 -3.61
N ASP A 101 -15.69 -0.42 -3.72
CA ASP A 101 -16.83 0.49 -3.53
C ASP A 101 -17.51 0.40 -2.15
N GLN A 102 -16.80 -0.06 -1.12
CA GLN A 102 -17.38 -0.38 0.19
C GLN A 102 -18.49 -1.45 0.14
N ILE A 103 -18.58 -2.21 -0.96
CA ILE A 103 -19.57 -3.25 -1.19
C ILE A 103 -18.89 -4.62 -1.01
N PRO A 104 -19.16 -5.35 0.09
CA PRO A 104 -18.54 -6.64 0.37
C PRO A 104 -18.82 -7.75 -0.67
N SER A 105 -19.73 -7.54 -1.60
CA SER A 105 -20.12 -8.53 -2.62
C SER A 105 -19.42 -8.39 -3.97
N LYS A 106 -18.47 -7.43 -4.13
CA LYS A 106 -17.71 -7.25 -5.38
C LYS A 106 -16.22 -7.57 -5.19
N PRO A 107 -15.83 -8.86 -5.23
CA PRO A 107 -14.43 -9.24 -5.14
C PRO A 107 -13.67 -8.81 -6.39
N VAL A 108 -12.47 -8.25 -6.19
CA VAL A 108 -11.54 -7.86 -7.25
C VAL A 108 -10.20 -8.51 -6.95
N GLN A 109 -9.70 -9.30 -7.90
CA GLN A 109 -8.35 -9.85 -7.81
C GLN A 109 -7.32 -8.78 -8.16
N VAL A 110 -6.39 -8.54 -7.24
CA VAL A 110 -5.37 -7.48 -7.34
C VAL A 110 -4.01 -8.01 -6.90
N TYR A 111 -2.96 -7.38 -7.40
CA TYR A 111 -1.62 -7.54 -6.86
C TYR A 111 -1.37 -6.50 -5.77
N THR A 112 -0.66 -6.88 -4.71
CA THR A 112 -0.15 -5.97 -3.69
C THR A 112 1.24 -6.41 -3.25
N TYR A 113 1.88 -5.62 -2.40
CA TYR A 113 3.22 -5.89 -1.89
C TYR A 113 3.13 -6.16 -0.39
N LEU A 114 3.51 -7.35 0.07
CA LEU A 114 3.58 -7.69 1.49
C LEU A 114 5.02 -7.54 1.98
N ALA A 115 5.21 -6.75 3.03
CA ALA A 115 6.52 -6.58 3.63
C ALA A 115 7.05 -7.89 4.22
N ARG A 116 8.34 -8.16 4.06
CA ARG A 116 9.03 -9.15 4.89
C ARG A 116 9.50 -8.42 6.15
N SER A 117 8.89 -8.75 7.30
CA SER A 117 9.14 -8.01 8.53
C SER A 117 10.61 -8.06 8.94
N ASP A 118 11.17 -6.89 9.23
CA ASP A 118 12.37 -6.80 10.08
C ASP A 118 11.93 -6.89 11.56
N ARG A 119 12.79 -7.42 12.44
CA ARG A 119 12.46 -7.65 13.86
C ARG A 119 12.24 -6.37 14.67
N TYR A 120 12.72 -5.23 14.17
CA TYR A 120 12.55 -3.93 14.80
C TYR A 120 12.55 -2.84 13.73
N THR A 121 11.50 -2.04 13.71
CA THR A 121 11.43 -0.87 12.81
C THR A 121 10.94 0.34 13.59
N PRO A 122 11.55 1.51 13.37
CA PRO A 122 11.17 2.75 14.05
C PRO A 122 9.73 3.13 13.69
N LEU A 123 9.17 4.15 14.32
CA LEU A 123 7.88 4.68 13.90
C LEU A 123 7.98 5.33 12.50
N PRO A 124 6.86 5.44 11.75
CA PRO A 124 6.82 6.23 10.53
C PRO A 124 7.09 7.72 10.83
N SER A 125 7.67 8.45 9.89
CA SER A 125 7.83 9.90 10.06
C SER A 125 6.50 10.62 9.85
N LEU A 126 6.37 11.82 10.43
CA LEU A 126 5.21 12.67 10.21
C LEU A 126 5.01 12.98 8.72
N ASP A 127 6.08 13.21 7.95
CA ASP A 127 5.97 13.48 6.52
C ASP A 127 5.46 12.28 5.72
N TYR A 128 5.89 11.07 6.09
CA TYR A 128 5.38 9.85 5.47
C TYR A 128 3.89 9.65 5.78
N LEU A 129 3.48 9.91 7.03
CA LEU A 129 2.06 9.84 7.42
C LEU A 129 1.23 10.92 6.72
N LYS A 130 1.72 12.17 6.62
CA LYS A 130 1.06 13.25 5.87
C LYS A 130 0.83 12.84 4.41
N GLN A 131 1.81 12.20 3.78
CA GLN A 131 1.67 11.69 2.41
C GLN A 131 0.56 10.62 2.31
N MET A 132 0.54 9.65 3.22
CA MET A 132 -0.51 8.63 3.25
C MET A 132 -1.90 9.23 3.49
N ARG A 133 -2.01 10.16 4.44
CA ARG A 133 -3.26 10.85 4.80
C ARG A 133 -3.79 11.68 3.64
N ARG A 134 -2.92 12.39 2.92
CA ARG A 134 -3.30 13.13 1.70
C ARG A 134 -3.88 12.19 0.65
N GLY A 135 -3.17 11.11 0.31
CA GLY A 135 -3.70 10.12 -0.64
C GLY A 135 -5.04 9.54 -0.20
N ALA A 136 -5.19 9.20 1.08
CA ALA A 136 -6.46 8.71 1.62
C ALA A 136 -7.60 9.73 1.49
N ALA A 137 -7.31 11.02 1.69
CA ALA A 137 -8.28 12.09 1.52
C ALA A 137 -8.63 12.33 0.04
N ASP A 138 -7.64 12.43 -0.84
CA ASP A 138 -7.79 12.71 -2.27
C ASP A 138 -8.68 11.66 -2.98
N TRP A 139 -8.58 10.39 -2.57
CA TRP A 139 -9.39 9.31 -3.11
C TRP A 139 -10.69 9.02 -2.36
N GLY A 140 -10.98 9.76 -1.28
CA GLY A 140 -12.21 9.59 -0.52
C GLY A 140 -12.30 8.24 0.23
N LEU A 141 -11.20 7.80 0.87
CA LEU A 141 -11.27 6.64 1.77
C LEU A 141 -12.26 6.91 2.92
N PRO A 142 -12.88 5.87 3.50
CA PRO A 142 -13.88 6.04 4.55
C PRO A 142 -13.37 6.83 5.77
N ASP A 143 -14.25 7.64 6.36
CA ASP A 143 -13.95 8.57 7.45
C ASP A 143 -13.27 7.90 8.64
N PHE A 144 -13.80 6.74 9.06
CA PHE A 144 -13.22 5.98 10.17
C PHE A 144 -11.78 5.54 9.87
N TYR A 145 -11.46 5.24 8.61
CA TYR A 145 -10.11 4.84 8.23
C TYR A 145 -9.18 6.04 8.09
N ARG A 146 -9.69 7.17 7.57
CA ARG A 146 -8.95 8.44 7.56
C ARG A 146 -8.61 8.87 8.99
N GLU A 147 -9.54 8.71 9.92
CA GLU A 147 -9.32 8.95 11.35
C GLU A 147 -8.28 8.01 11.95
N PHE A 148 -8.39 6.70 11.66
CA PHE A 148 -7.37 5.73 12.04
C PHE A 148 -5.96 6.17 11.58
N LEU A 149 -5.80 6.60 10.33
CA LEU A 149 -4.51 7.10 9.82
C LEU A 149 -4.03 8.39 10.51
N ARG A 150 -4.95 9.27 10.95
CA ARG A 150 -4.64 10.48 11.73
C ARG A 150 -4.07 10.15 13.11
N ASN A 151 -4.56 9.08 13.74
CA ASN A 151 -4.16 8.66 15.09
C ASN A 151 -2.88 7.83 15.16
N ILE A 152 -2.28 7.47 14.01
CA ILE A 152 -0.96 6.82 13.98
C ILE A 152 0.09 7.82 14.51
N ARG A 153 0.80 7.41 15.56
CA ARG A 153 1.88 8.20 16.16
C ARG A 153 3.11 8.23 15.24
N PRO A 154 3.65 9.41 14.93
CA PRO A 154 4.94 9.53 14.25
C PRO A 154 6.11 9.22 15.20
N GLN A 155 7.30 9.00 14.62
CA GLN A 155 8.58 9.02 15.35
C GLN A 155 8.91 10.40 15.93
#